data_AF-A0A3B1J098-F1
#
_entry.id   AF-A0A3B1J098-F1
#
_cell.length_a   1.000
_cell.length_b   1.000
_cell.length_c   1.000
_cell.angle_alpha   90.00
_cell.angle_beta   90.00
_cell.angle_gamma   90.00
#
_symmetry.space_group_name_H-M   'P 1'
#
loop_
_entity.id
_entity.type
_entity.pdbx_description
1 polymer ?
#
loop_
_entity_poly.entity_id
_entity_poly.type
_entity_poly.pdbx_seq_one_letter_code
_entity_poly.pdbx_strand_id
1 'polypeptide(L)'
;FYLFIYFFGWQVVLRVQFPDRQVLQGFFRPQETVAALKQFVQAHLQDPDLLFYLFIAPPKTVLNDPNATLFQANLFPAALVYFGSDAKTECYLRGVLLDSRVSALKADELIASCIPRSPAPTSCSQPPQDSVPLEPSKPSSIQPGPEDTSDPESQAVKPARTDPAKVPKWLKLPGV
;
A
#
# COMPACT_ATOMS: atom_id res chain seq x y z
N PHE A 1 0.87 9.07 -18.47
CA PHE A 1 -0.29 9.19 -17.57
C PHE A 1 0.18 8.92 -16.15
N TYR A 2 -0.04 9.85 -15.21
CA TYR A 2 0.26 9.64 -13.79
C TYR A 2 -1.05 9.49 -13.04
N LEU A 3 -1.21 8.40 -12.30
CA LEU A 3 -2.31 8.22 -11.36
C LEU A 3 -1.80 8.61 -9.98
N PHE A 4 -2.25 9.76 -9.48
CA PHE A 4 -1.93 10.22 -8.12
C PHE A 4 -3.02 9.69 -7.19
N ILE A 5 -2.73 8.61 -6.47
CA ILE A 5 -3.59 8.15 -5.36
C ILE A 5 -3.09 8.85 -4.11
N TYR A 6 -3.84 9.84 -3.61
CA TYR A 6 -3.60 10.43 -2.30
C TYR A 6 -3.94 9.38 -1.25
N PHE A 7 -2.92 8.71 -0.71
CA PHE A 7 -3.05 8.15 0.63
C PHE A 7 -2.86 9.31 1.59
N PHE A 8 -3.88 9.64 2.38
CA PHE A 8 -3.81 10.61 3.49
C PHE A 8 -2.96 10.02 4.64
N GLY A 9 -1.76 9.52 4.34
CA GLY A 9 -0.76 9.09 5.29
C GLY A 9 0.28 10.19 5.43
N TRP A 10 0.05 11.13 6.34
CA TRP A 10 1.03 12.16 6.71
C TRP A 10 2.21 11.58 7.51
N GLN A 11 2.24 10.25 7.64
CA GLN A 11 3.13 9.49 8.49
C GLN A 11 3.95 8.52 7.65
N VAL A 12 5.22 8.39 8.01
CA VAL A 12 6.16 7.38 7.56
C VAL A 12 6.22 6.29 8.64
N VAL A 13 6.18 5.02 8.26
CA VAL A 13 6.49 3.91 9.19
C VAL A 13 7.89 3.40 8.95
N LEU A 14 8.79 3.59 9.92
CA LEU A 14 10.14 3.06 9.84
C LEU A 14 10.31 1.86 10.76
N ARG A 15 10.96 0.83 10.23
CA ARG A 15 11.43 -0.35 10.97
C ARG A 15 12.94 -0.36 10.93
N VAL A 16 13.58 -0.28 12.09
CA VAL A 16 15.04 -0.39 12.23
C VAL A 16 15.36 -1.79 12.73
N GLN A 17 15.95 -2.62 11.87
CA GLN A 17 16.36 -3.98 12.21
C GLN A 17 17.79 -4.01 12.71
N PHE A 18 17.98 -4.62 13.87
CA PHE A 18 19.25 -4.80 14.54
C PHE A 18 19.91 -6.13 14.18
N PRO A 19 21.25 -6.26 14.38
CA PRO A 19 21.97 -7.51 14.15
C PRO A 19 21.44 -8.70 14.98
N ASP A 20 20.93 -8.42 16.18
CA ASP A 20 20.30 -9.39 17.10
C ASP A 20 18.84 -9.73 16.71
N ARG A 21 18.42 -9.33 15.50
CA ARG A 21 17.09 -9.54 14.89
C ARG A 21 15.95 -8.81 15.59
N GLN A 22 16.25 -7.95 16.57
CA GLN A 22 15.22 -7.05 17.11
C GLN A 22 14.86 -5.98 16.08
N VAL A 23 13.62 -5.49 16.14
CA VAL A 23 13.13 -4.44 15.26
C VAL A 23 12.52 -3.33 16.10
N LEU A 24 13.08 -2.13 15.98
CA LEU A 24 12.51 -0.90 16.56
C LEU A 24 11.62 -0.23 15.51
N GLN A 25 10.34 -0.07 15.82
CA GLN A 25 9.37 0.55 14.93
C GLN A 25 9.02 1.96 15.42
N GLY A 26 8.93 2.91 14.49
CA GLY A 26 8.54 4.29 14.79
C GLY A 26 7.72 4.92 13.69
N PHE A 27 6.88 5.88 14.06
CA PHE A 27 6.18 6.76 13.15
C PHE A 27 6.93 8.08 13.03
N PHE A 28 7.08 8.55 11.80
CA PHE A 28 7.75 9.81 11.47
C PHE A 28 6.91 10.60 10.47
N ARG A 29 7.35 11.81 10.12
CA ARG A 29 6.81 12.60 9.01
C ARG A 29 7.77 12.58 7.82
N PRO A 30 7.29 12.70 6.58
CA PRO A 30 8.14 12.70 5.39
C PRO A 30 9.24 13.77 5.42
N GLN A 31 9.00 14.89 6.12
CA GLN A 31 9.90 16.03 6.26
C GLN A 31 10.86 15.92 7.46
N GLU A 32 10.72 14.90 8.32
CA GLU A 32 11.75 14.63 9.33
C GLU A 32 13.04 14.17 8.64
N THR A 33 14.16 14.29 9.34
CA THR A 33 15.49 14.07 8.76
C THR A 33 16.09 12.73 9.17
N VAL A 34 17.14 12.31 8.46
CA VAL A 34 17.99 11.19 8.87
C VAL A 34 18.58 11.43 10.26
N ALA A 35 18.90 12.67 10.64
CA ALA A 35 19.34 13.00 11.99
C ALA A 35 18.28 12.67 13.05
N ALA A 36 17.01 13.03 12.80
CA ALA A 36 15.91 12.71 13.71
C ALA A 36 15.74 11.19 13.87
N LEU A 37 15.86 10.42 12.78
CA LEU A 37 15.86 8.96 12.84
C LEU A 37 17.03 8.41 13.68
N LYS A 38 18.25 8.94 13.50
CA LYS A 38 19.41 8.53 14.29
C LYS A 38 19.21 8.85 15.78
N GLN A 39 18.73 10.04 16.11
CA GLN A 39 18.43 10.43 17.49
C GLN A 39 17.35 9.52 18.11
N PHE A 40 16.31 9.20 17.36
CA PHE A 40 15.29 8.24 17.79
C PHE A 40 15.92 6.88 18.12
N VAL A 41 16.76 6.33 17.24
CA VAL A 41 17.44 5.04 17.51
C VAL A 41 18.32 5.16 18.76
N GLN A 42 19.16 6.19 18.83
CA GLN A 42 20.09 6.44 19.93
C GLN A 42 19.36 6.52 21.29
N ALA A 43 18.20 7.17 21.33
CA ALA A 43 17.37 7.29 22.53
C ALA A 43 16.77 5.95 23.02
N HIS A 44 16.86 4.87 22.24
CA HIS A 44 16.37 3.54 22.60
C HIS A 44 17.49 2.49 22.76
N LEU A 45 18.75 2.90 22.55
CA LEU A 45 19.91 2.03 22.76
C LEU A 45 20.17 1.81 24.25
N GLN A 46 20.64 0.60 24.57
CA GLN A 46 21.15 0.24 25.89
C GLN A 46 22.34 1.12 26.29
N ASP A 47 23.23 1.38 25.34
CA ASP A 47 24.32 2.35 25.46
C ASP A 47 24.06 3.53 24.50
N PRO A 48 23.68 4.72 25.02
CA PRO A 48 23.44 5.92 24.20
C PRO A 48 24.69 6.47 23.51
N ASP A 49 25.89 6.15 24.01
CA ASP A 49 27.16 6.64 23.45
C ASP A 49 27.74 5.69 22.39
N LEU A 50 27.06 4.57 22.15
CA LEU A 50 27.44 3.60 21.13
C LEU A 50 27.49 4.24 19.74
N LEU A 51 28.62 4.07 19.06
CA LEU A 51 28.76 4.49 17.67
C LEU A 51 28.05 3.52 16.72
N PHE A 52 27.20 4.05 15.85
CA PHE A 52 26.44 3.27 14.88
C PHE A 52 26.19 4.05 13.59
N TYR A 53 25.78 3.31 12.55
CA TYR A 53 25.30 3.84 11.29
C TYR A 53 24.01 3.13 10.88
N LEU A 54 23.24 3.80 10.02
CA LEU A 54 22.00 3.27 9.46
C LEU A 54 22.15 3.10 7.95
N PHE A 55 21.58 2.04 7.39
CA PHE A 55 21.66 1.78 5.96
C PHE A 55 20.42 1.05 5.44
N ILE A 56 20.20 1.13 4.13
CA ILE A 56 19.21 0.33 3.40
C ILE A 56 19.93 -0.69 2.50
N ALA A 57 19.27 -1.79 2.17
CA ALA A 57 19.80 -2.82 1.28
C ALA A 57 18.68 -3.65 0.64
N PRO A 58 18.90 -4.26 -0.55
CA PRO A 58 20.09 -4.20 -1.41
C PRO A 58 20.00 -3.17 -2.57
N PRO A 59 21.13 -2.58 -3.05
CA PRO A 59 22.50 -2.65 -2.51
C PRO A 59 22.67 -1.83 -1.22
N LYS A 60 23.71 -2.13 -0.44
CA LYS A 60 23.98 -1.43 0.83
C LYS A 60 24.25 0.05 0.58
N THR A 61 23.36 0.91 1.05
CA THR A 61 23.48 2.37 0.97
C THR A 61 23.38 2.96 2.37
N VAL A 62 24.46 3.57 2.85
CA VAL A 62 24.52 4.17 4.19
C VAL A 62 23.85 5.55 4.18
N LEU A 63 23.03 5.82 5.19
CA LEU A 63 22.35 7.10 5.40
C LEU A 63 23.33 8.12 6.01
N ASN A 64 24.16 8.69 5.14
CA ASN A 64 25.27 9.57 5.52
C ASN A 64 24.85 11.02 5.75
N ASP A 65 23.97 11.57 4.90
CA ASP A 65 23.53 12.97 5.02
C ASP A 65 22.51 13.10 6.17
N PRO A 66 22.86 13.79 7.27
CA PRO A 66 21.94 13.97 8.40
C PRO A 66 20.77 14.90 8.08
N ASN A 67 20.91 15.79 7.08
CA ASN A 67 19.92 16.81 6.76
C ASN A 67 18.89 16.33 5.73
N ALA A 68 19.20 15.25 5.00
CA ALA A 68 18.27 14.63 4.07
C ALA A 68 16.97 14.26 4.78
N THR A 69 15.84 14.64 4.19
CA THR A 69 14.53 14.23 4.71
C THR A 69 14.27 12.76 4.45
N LEU A 70 13.38 12.14 5.23
CA LEU A 70 12.96 10.75 5.00
C LEU A 70 12.35 10.56 3.60
N PHE A 71 11.69 11.59 3.06
CA PHE A 71 11.23 11.60 1.68
C PHE A 71 12.39 11.59 0.68
N GLN A 72 13.37 12.48 0.84
CA GLN A 72 14.56 12.55 -0.04
C GLN A 72 15.39 11.27 0.02
N ALA A 73 15.44 10.62 1.18
CA ALA A 73 16.13 9.36 1.39
C ALA A 73 15.35 8.13 0.89
N ASN A 74 14.17 8.31 0.27
CA ASN A 74 13.27 7.24 -0.19
C ASN A 74 12.82 6.28 0.94
N LEU A 75 12.65 6.79 2.15
CA LEU A 75 12.20 6.04 3.32
C LEU A 75 10.68 6.18 3.57
N PHE A 76 9.96 6.86 2.68
CA PHE A 76 8.51 7.06 2.71
C PHE A 76 7.81 6.16 1.67
N PRO A 77 6.58 5.66 1.93
CA PRO A 77 5.75 5.83 3.14
C PRO A 77 6.08 4.85 4.25
N ALA A 78 6.81 3.78 3.95
CA ALA A 78 7.33 2.86 4.94
C ALA A 78 8.64 2.27 4.44
N ALA A 79 9.58 2.01 5.35
CA ALA A 79 10.87 1.44 4.98
C ALA A 79 11.46 0.56 6.09
N LEU A 80 12.23 -0.44 5.66
CA LEU A 80 13.12 -1.23 6.49
C LEU A 80 14.52 -0.64 6.39
N VAL A 81 15.05 -0.21 7.53
CA VAL A 81 16.39 0.32 7.72
C VAL A 81 17.16 -0.67 8.59
N TYR A 82 18.44 -0.83 8.34
CA TYR A 82 19.30 -1.71 9.09
C TYR A 82 20.25 -0.90 9.98
N PHE A 83 20.41 -1.36 11.20
CA PHE A 83 21.39 -0.86 12.15
C PHE A 83 22.73 -1.57 11.94
N GLY A 84 23.82 -0.80 11.93
CA GLY A 84 25.19 -1.33 11.92
C GLY A 84 26.04 -0.66 12.99
N SER A 85 26.88 -1.43 13.65
CA SER A 85 27.91 -0.96 14.58
C SER A 85 29.12 -1.88 14.48
N ASP A 86 30.30 -1.36 14.82
CA ASP A 86 31.53 -2.15 14.91
C ASP A 86 31.62 -2.89 16.25
N ALA A 87 30.92 -2.40 17.29
CA ALA A 87 30.85 -3.08 18.57
C ALA A 87 29.90 -4.28 18.48
N LYS A 88 30.37 -5.44 18.93
CA LYS A 88 29.54 -6.65 19.07
C LYS A 88 28.98 -6.71 20.48
N THR A 89 27.66 -6.60 20.58
CA THR A 89 26.93 -6.73 21.84
C THR A 89 25.83 -7.76 21.65
N GLU A 90 25.47 -8.46 22.72
CA GLU A 90 24.36 -9.43 22.73
C GLU A 90 22.99 -8.75 22.57
N CYS A 91 22.83 -7.54 23.12
CA CYS A 91 21.61 -6.74 23.05
C CYS A 91 21.94 -5.27 22.75
N TYR A 92 21.33 -4.70 21.72
CA TYR A 92 21.52 -3.28 21.39
C TYR A 92 20.46 -2.35 22.01
N LEU A 93 19.23 -2.85 22.16
CA LEU A 93 18.11 -2.09 22.71
C LEU A 93 18.07 -2.17 24.24
N ARG A 94 17.50 -1.13 24.87
CA ARG A 94 17.28 -1.11 26.33
C ARG A 94 16.45 -2.29 26.80
N GLY A 95 16.85 -2.91 27.91
CA GLY A 95 16.12 -4.04 28.51
C GLY A 95 14.62 -3.76 28.73
N VAL A 96 14.26 -2.58 29.25
CA VAL A 96 12.86 -2.18 29.50
C VAL A 96 11.99 -2.23 28.24
N LEU A 97 12.56 -1.97 27.05
CA LEU A 97 11.82 -2.07 25.79
C LEU A 97 11.56 -3.53 25.41
N LEU A 98 12.54 -4.39 25.64
CA LEU A 98 12.46 -5.82 25.33
C LEU A 98 11.38 -6.51 26.16
N ASP A 99 11.15 -6.06 27.41
CA ASP A 99 10.07 -6.57 28.27
C ASP A 99 8.67 -6.28 27.70
N SER A 100 8.54 -5.21 26.91
CA SER A 100 7.28 -4.76 26.30
C SER A 100 7.11 -5.15 24.83
N ARG A 101 8.00 -6.01 24.30
CA ARG A 101 8.00 -6.37 22.87
C ARG A 101 6.71 -7.09 22.45
N VAL A 102 6.33 -6.89 21.20
CA VAL A 102 5.18 -7.55 20.58
C VAL A 102 5.60 -8.39 19.37
N SER A 103 4.72 -9.28 18.91
CA SER A 103 4.95 -10.03 17.68
C SER A 103 4.89 -9.12 16.44
N ALA A 104 5.51 -9.55 15.33
CA ALA A 104 5.46 -8.82 14.06
C ALA A 104 4.02 -8.58 13.60
N LEU A 105 3.15 -9.60 13.69
CA LEU A 105 1.72 -9.49 13.37
C LEU A 105 1.05 -8.41 14.23
N LYS A 106 1.34 -8.37 15.54
CA LYS A 106 0.75 -7.35 16.41
C LYS A 106 1.24 -5.95 16.05
N ALA A 107 2.51 -5.80 15.68
CA ALA A 107 3.05 -4.53 15.20
C ALA A 107 2.40 -4.08 13.87
N ASP A 108 2.11 -5.02 12.96
CA ASP A 108 1.39 -4.75 11.71
C ASP A 108 -0.06 -4.29 11.98
N GLU A 109 -0.77 -4.94 12.91
CA GLU A 109 -2.11 -4.52 13.35
C GLU A 109 -2.13 -3.09 13.91
N LEU A 110 -1.10 -2.72 14.69
CA LEU A 110 -0.97 -1.37 15.24
C LEU A 110 -0.72 -0.32 14.15
N ILE A 111 -0.01 -0.66 13.07
CA ILE A 111 0.12 0.24 11.92
C ILE A 111 -1.22 0.39 11.21
N ALA A 112 -1.90 -0.73 10.96
CA ALA A 112 -3.17 -0.74 10.24
C ALA A 112 -4.28 0.01 10.99
N SER A 113 -4.25 0.04 12.33
CA SER A 113 -5.22 0.78 13.14
C SER A 113 -5.03 2.30 13.09
N CYS A 114 -3.82 2.78 12.79
CA CYS A 114 -3.52 4.21 12.65
C CYS A 114 -3.93 4.79 11.30
N ILE A 115 -4.19 3.93 10.31
CA ILE A 115 -4.64 4.36 8.97
C ILE A 115 -6.15 4.55 9.03
N PRO A 116 -6.68 5.76 8.73
CA PRO A 116 -8.12 5.97 8.62
C PRO A 116 -8.69 4.99 7.59
N ARG A 117 -9.54 4.07 8.03
CA ARG A 117 -10.26 3.21 7.09
C ARG A 117 -11.21 4.11 6.31
N SER A 118 -11.09 4.11 4.99
CA SER A 118 -12.19 4.56 4.14
C SER A 118 -13.45 3.79 4.56
N PRO A 119 -14.62 4.45 4.70
CA PRO A 119 -15.84 3.74 4.98
C PRO A 119 -16.00 2.66 3.91
N ALA A 120 -16.11 1.40 4.34
CA ALA A 120 -16.45 0.32 3.44
C ALA A 120 -17.74 0.73 2.72
N PRO A 121 -17.90 0.45 1.42
CA PRO A 121 -19.22 0.56 0.82
C PRO A 121 -20.13 -0.36 1.62
N THR A 122 -21.07 0.22 2.35
CA THR A 122 -22.14 -0.51 3.00
C THR A 122 -22.84 -1.28 1.89
N SER A 123 -22.57 -2.58 1.76
CA SER A 123 -23.44 -3.45 1.00
C SER A 123 -24.79 -3.38 1.70
N CYS A 124 -25.67 -2.58 1.13
CA CYS A 124 -27.03 -2.37 1.60
C CYS A 124 -27.66 -3.75 1.75
N SER A 125 -27.85 -4.20 2.98
CA SER A 125 -28.61 -5.40 3.27
C SER A 125 -30.02 -5.11 2.77
N GLN A 126 -30.38 -5.75 1.65
CA GLN A 126 -31.76 -5.75 1.17
C GLN A 126 -32.67 -6.24 2.30
N PRO A 127 -33.85 -5.63 2.52
CA PRO A 127 -34.81 -6.18 3.46
C PRO A 127 -35.28 -7.56 2.96
N PRO A 128 -35.67 -8.48 3.86
CA PRO A 128 -36.16 -9.79 3.48
C PRO A 128 -37.45 -9.61 2.66
N GLN A 129 -37.47 -10.13 1.44
CA GLN A 129 -38.70 -10.24 0.67
C GLN A 129 -39.41 -11.53 1.06
N ASP A 130 -40.54 -11.40 1.75
CA ASP A 130 -41.50 -12.47 1.93
C ASP A 130 -42.12 -12.84 0.58
N SER A 131 -42.11 -14.14 0.30
CA SER A 131 -42.78 -14.80 -0.84
C SER A 131 -44.31 -14.70 -0.62
N VAL A 132 -45.23 -14.68 -1.60
CA VAL A 132 -45.66 -15.70 -2.60
C VAL A 132 -46.80 -15.04 -3.51
N PRO A 133 -47.47 -15.68 -4.52
CA PRO A 133 -47.17 -15.69 -5.97
C PRO A 133 -48.35 -15.42 -6.98
N LEU A 134 -48.07 -15.62 -8.30
CA LEU A 134 -48.97 -15.87 -9.48
C LEU A 134 -49.66 -14.61 -10.09
N GLU A 135 -49.75 -14.33 -11.40
CA GLU A 135 -49.89 -15.13 -12.64
C GLU A 135 -49.54 -14.24 -13.91
N PRO A 136 -49.55 -14.78 -15.15
CA PRO A 136 -48.71 -14.38 -16.29
C PRO A 136 -49.42 -13.56 -17.38
N SER A 137 -48.66 -12.89 -18.26
CA SER A 137 -49.12 -12.47 -19.59
C SER A 137 -47.98 -12.36 -20.61
N LYS A 138 -48.19 -13.00 -21.77
CA LYS A 138 -47.28 -13.11 -22.92
C LYS A 138 -47.22 -11.84 -23.78
N PRO A 139 -46.23 -11.71 -24.69
CA PRO A 139 -45.81 -10.45 -25.29
C PRO A 139 -46.59 -10.03 -26.53
N SER A 140 -46.63 -8.71 -26.73
CA SER A 140 -47.19 -8.02 -27.89
C SER A 140 -46.25 -8.11 -29.10
N SER A 141 -46.85 -8.13 -30.28
CA SER A 141 -46.23 -8.30 -31.60
C SER A 141 -46.33 -7.00 -32.41
N ILE A 142 -45.55 -6.95 -33.50
CA ILE A 142 -45.76 -6.21 -34.77
C ILE A 142 -44.97 -4.89 -34.96
N GLN A 143 -43.96 -4.98 -35.84
CA GLN A 143 -43.36 -3.94 -36.70
C GLN A 143 -44.33 -3.52 -37.83
N PRO A 144 -44.19 -2.38 -38.59
CA PRO A 144 -43.22 -2.25 -39.72
C PRO A 144 -42.73 -0.81 -40.06
N GLY A 145 -41.69 -0.69 -40.93
CA GLY A 145 -41.06 0.55 -41.47
C GLY A 145 -41.87 1.23 -42.60
N PRO A 146 -41.28 1.83 -43.69
CA PRO A 146 -39.88 2.17 -44.04
C PRO A 146 -39.70 3.57 -44.76
N GLU A 147 -38.55 3.79 -45.43
CA GLU A 147 -38.21 4.76 -46.55
C GLU A 147 -37.78 6.20 -46.12
N ASP A 148 -36.79 6.92 -46.70
CA ASP A 148 -36.15 6.90 -48.03
C ASP A 148 -34.81 7.72 -48.10
N THR A 149 -33.91 7.30 -49.01
CA THR A 149 -32.94 8.03 -49.89
C THR A 149 -32.01 9.17 -49.41
N SER A 150 -30.68 9.00 -49.53
CA SER A 150 -29.76 9.59 -50.55
C SER A 150 -28.25 9.57 -50.17
N ASP A 151 -27.44 9.02 -51.09
CA ASP A 151 -25.96 9.11 -51.25
C ASP A 151 -25.63 10.28 -52.24
N PRO A 152 -24.37 10.78 -52.46
CA PRO A 152 -23.13 9.97 -52.49
C PRO A 152 -21.77 10.62 -52.08
N GLU A 153 -20.77 9.73 -52.03
CA GLU A 153 -19.35 9.87 -52.46
C GLU A 153 -18.29 10.58 -51.60
N SER A 154 -17.44 9.80 -50.90
CA SER A 154 -16.01 9.65 -51.24
C SER A 154 -15.25 8.69 -50.28
N GLN A 155 -15.03 7.49 -50.81
CA GLN A 155 -13.86 6.60 -50.70
C GLN A 155 -13.10 6.40 -49.36
N ALA A 156 -13.35 5.19 -48.81
CA ALA A 156 -12.43 4.15 -48.30
C ALA A 156 -11.39 4.53 -47.21
N VAL A 157 -11.30 3.89 -46.03
CA VAL A 157 -11.25 2.45 -45.72
C VAL A 157 -11.75 2.19 -44.26
N LYS A 158 -12.46 1.09 -44.02
CA LYS A 158 -12.86 0.55 -42.70
C LYS A 158 -12.92 -1.00 -42.80
N PRO A 159 -13.06 -1.78 -41.70
CA PRO A 159 -12.44 -1.68 -40.37
C PRO A 159 -12.04 -3.08 -39.81
N ALA A 160 -11.41 -3.14 -38.62
CA ALA A 160 -11.50 -4.33 -37.77
C ALA A 160 -11.76 -3.93 -36.31
N ARG A 161 -13.04 -4.04 -35.92
CA ARG A 161 -13.52 -4.02 -34.53
C ARG A 161 -12.89 -5.18 -33.76
N THR A 162 -12.44 -4.94 -32.53
CA THR A 162 -12.27 -6.03 -31.55
C THR A 162 -13.19 -5.75 -30.35
N ASP A 163 -13.96 -6.79 -30.06
CA ASP A 163 -15.05 -6.99 -29.12
C ASP A 163 -14.75 -6.60 -27.65
N PRO A 164 -15.70 -5.99 -26.90
CA PRO A 164 -15.58 -5.76 -25.45
C PRO A 164 -15.66 -7.04 -24.59
N ALA A 165 -15.74 -8.24 -25.18
CA ALA A 165 -15.84 -9.51 -24.43
C ALA A 165 -14.50 -10.22 -24.16
N LYS A 166 -13.34 -9.64 -24.48
CA LYS A 166 -12.04 -10.31 -24.27
C LYS A 166 -11.40 -9.94 -22.94
N VAL A 167 -11.64 -10.79 -21.95
CA VAL A 167 -10.90 -10.78 -20.68
C VAL A 167 -9.41 -11.06 -20.94
N PRO A 168 -8.50 -10.18 -20.52
CA PRO A 168 -7.07 -10.34 -20.79
C PRO A 168 -6.49 -11.56 -20.08
N LYS A 169 -5.41 -12.13 -20.65
CA LYS A 169 -4.87 -13.43 -20.24
C LYS A 169 -4.40 -13.51 -18.78
N TRP A 170 -4.12 -12.37 -18.14
CA TRP A 170 -3.78 -12.31 -16.71
C TRP A 170 -4.97 -12.58 -15.79
N LEU A 171 -6.21 -12.52 -16.31
CA LEU A 171 -7.45 -12.71 -15.56
C LEU A 171 -8.03 -14.13 -15.67
N LYS A 172 -7.26 -15.11 -16.17
CA LYS A 172 -7.70 -16.51 -16.22
C LYS A 172 -7.14 -17.26 -15.01
N LEU A 173 -8.02 -17.70 -14.12
CA LEU A 173 -7.68 -18.61 -13.03
C LEU A 173 -7.49 -20.04 -13.57
N PRO A 174 -6.53 -20.82 -13.07
CA PRO A 174 -6.49 -22.27 -13.30
C PRO A 174 -7.63 -22.93 -12.50
N GLY A 175 -8.53 -23.61 -13.20
CA GLY A 175 -9.65 -24.34 -12.60
C GLY A 175 -9.21 -25.65 -11.95
N VAL A 176 -9.87 -25.97 -10.83
CA VAL A 176 -9.88 -27.27 -10.14
C VAL A 176 -10.70 -28.27 -10.94
#